data_AF-A0A7V1H992-F1
#
_entry.id   AF-A0A7V1H992-F1
#
_cell.length_a   1.000
_cell.length_b   1.000
_cell.length_c   1.000
_cell.angle_alpha   90.00
_cell.angle_beta   90.00
_cell.angle_gamma   90.00
#
_symmetry.space_group_name_H-M   'P 1'
#
loop_
_entity.id
_entity.type
_entity.pdbx_description
1 polymer ?
#
loop_
_entity_poly.entity_id
_entity_poly.type
_entity_poly.pdbx_seq_one_letter_code
_entity_poly.pdbx_strand_id
1 'polypeptide(L)' 'MEREKFEKLAEEALAQIPRKFKKLISNLAVLVEEKASREIFEKTGSTPLSSILGHYHGVPFKHRGPFYGNIPPDV' A
#
# COMPACT_ATOMS: atom_id res chain seq x y z
N MET A 1 5.33 -18.85 3.58
CA MET A 1 6.47 -17.99 3.99
C MET A 1 6.08 -17.37 5.32
N GLU A 2 6.99 -17.26 6.28
CA GLU A 2 6.70 -16.52 7.52
C GLU A 2 6.51 -15.03 7.24
N ARG A 3 5.60 -14.39 7.99
CA ARG A 3 5.19 -13.00 7.75
C ARG A 3 6.38 -12.05 7.80
N GLU A 4 7.24 -12.21 8.79
CA GLU A 4 8.43 -11.37 9.03
C GLU A 4 9.40 -11.44 7.85
N LYS A 5 9.53 -12.61 7.23
CA LYS A 5 10.37 -12.77 6.03
C LYS A 5 9.78 -12.03 4.84
N PHE A 6 8.46 -12.02 4.69
CA PHE A 6 7.79 -11.29 3.62
C PHE A 6 7.88 -9.76 3.84
N GLU A 7 7.70 -9.31 5.07
CA GLU A 7 7.86 -7.89 5.46
C GLU A 7 9.26 -7.37 5.09
N LYS A 8 10.31 -8.15 5.37
CA LYS A 8 11.67 -7.79 4.96
C LYS A 8 11.83 -7.67 3.45
N LEU A 9 11.24 -8.58 2.67
CA LEU A 9 11.26 -8.51 1.20
C LEU A 9 10.51 -7.28 0.69
N ALA A 10 9.39 -6.92 1.32
CA ALA A 10 8.63 -5.72 0.99
C ALA A 10 9.46 -4.45 1.25
N GLU A 11 10.15 -4.39 2.40
CA GLU A 11 11.07 -3.28 2.73
C GLU A 11 12.21 -3.16 1.70
N GLU A 12 12.85 -4.28 1.35
CA GLU A 12 13.90 -4.31 0.33
C GLU A 12 13.39 -3.87 -1.06
N ALA A 13 12.16 -4.24 -1.41
CA ALA A 13 11.53 -3.82 -2.66
C ALA A 13 11.23 -2.31 -2.67
N LEU A 14 10.70 -1.76 -1.56
CA LEU A 14 10.50 -0.31 -1.40
C LEU A 14 11.82 0.45 -1.48
N ALA A 15 12.89 -0.11 -0.91
CA ALA A 15 14.23 0.47 -0.96
C ALA A 15 14.80 0.50 -2.39
N GLN A 16 14.34 -0.35 -3.30
CA GLN A 16 14.78 -0.39 -4.69
C GLN A 16 13.96 0.52 -5.63
N ILE A 17 12.87 1.14 -5.14
CA ILE A 17 12.06 2.04 -5.96
C ILE A 17 12.93 3.20 -6.50
N PRO A 18 12.86 3.50 -7.81
CA PRO A 18 13.61 4.61 -8.40
C PRO A 18 13.37 5.94 -7.68
N ARG A 19 14.44 6.73 -7.49
CA ARG A 19 14.39 8.02 -6.78
C ARG A 19 13.30 8.96 -7.29
N LYS A 20 13.01 8.96 -8.59
CA LYS A 20 11.96 9.78 -9.22
C LYS A 20 10.56 9.50 -8.67
N PHE A 21 10.30 8.28 -8.17
CA PHE A 21 9.04 7.90 -7.55
C PHE A 21 9.09 7.99 -6.04
N LYS A 22 10.22 7.64 -5.41
CA LYS A 22 10.39 7.78 -3.95
C LYS A 22 10.08 9.20 -3.45
N LYS A 23 10.44 10.23 -4.20
CA LYS A 23 10.12 11.63 -3.86
C LYS A 23 8.60 11.94 -3.82
N LEU A 24 7.78 11.10 -4.45
CA LEU A 24 6.32 11.23 -4.49
C LEU A 24 5.64 10.38 -3.39
N ILE A 25 6.39 9.44 -2.79
CA ILE A 25 5.91 8.57 -1.73
C ILE A 25 6.34 9.19 -0.41
N SER A 26 5.48 10.05 0.14
CA SER A 26 5.60 10.57 1.50
C SER A 26 4.45 10.05 2.35
N ASN A 27 4.72 9.78 3.64
CA ASN A 27 3.72 9.33 4.60
C ASN A 27 3.00 8.04 4.15
N LEU A 28 3.76 7.00 3.81
CA LEU A 28 3.24 5.68 3.43
C LEU A 28 3.74 4.63 4.44
N ALA A 29 2.83 3.81 4.95
CA ALA A 29 3.13 2.57 5.63
C ALA A 29 2.76 1.40 4.71
N VAL A 30 3.43 0.26 4.87
CA VAL A 30 3.10 -0.97 4.14
C VAL A 30 2.71 -2.02 5.15
N LEU A 31 1.49 -2.53 5.01
CA LEU A 31 0.94 -3.59 5.84
C LEU A 31 0.96 -4.91 5.08
N VAL A 32 1.47 -5.95 5.73
CA VAL A 32 1.47 -7.31 5.19
C VAL A 32 0.35 -8.10 5.85
N GLU A 33 -0.56 -8.60 5.03
CA GLU A 33 -1.67 -9.47 5.44
C GLU A 33 -1.62 -10.78 4.64
N GLU A 34 -2.19 -11.84 5.20
CA GLU A 34 -2.19 -13.17 4.57
C GLU A 34 -3.07 -13.21 3.31
N LYS A 35 -4.19 -12.47 3.31
CA LYS A 35 -5.12 -12.36 2.19
C LYS A 35 -5.92 -11.06 2.28
N ALA A 36 -6.40 -10.57 1.14
CA ALA A 36 -7.29 -9.42 1.11
C ALA A 36 -8.61 -9.70 1.85
N SER A 37 -9.13 -8.68 2.53
CA SER A 37 -10.43 -8.73 3.20
C SER A 37 -11.57 -8.74 2.18
N ARG A 38 -12.75 -9.23 2.59
CA ARG A 38 -13.96 -9.22 1.76
C ARG A 38 -14.32 -7.81 1.27
N GLU A 39 -14.17 -6.82 2.14
CA GLU A 39 -14.43 -5.42 1.80
C GLU A 39 -13.53 -4.93 0.65
N ILE A 40 -12.26 -5.35 0.61
CA ILE A 40 -11.35 -5.00 -0.48
C ILE A 40 -11.79 -5.64 -1.79
N PHE A 41 -12.23 -6.90 -1.78
CA PHE A 41 -12.79 -7.54 -2.97
C PHE A 41 -14.02 -6.80 -3.50
N GLU A 42 -14.94 -6.41 -2.61
CA GLU A 42 -16.14 -5.65 -2.97
C GLU A 42 -15.79 -4.26 -3.54
N LYS A 43 -14.89 -3.51 -2.88
CA LYS A 43 -14.46 -2.18 -3.33
C LYS A 43 -13.73 -2.20 -4.69
N THR A 44 -12.99 -3.27 -4.96
CA THR A 44 -12.22 -3.40 -6.21
C THR A 44 -13.03 -4.06 -7.33
N GLY A 45 -14.23 -4.56 -7.05
CA GLY A 45 -15.03 -5.35 -8.00
C GLY A 45 -14.36 -6.67 -8.40
N SER A 46 -13.38 -7.13 -7.61
CA SER A 46 -12.61 -8.34 -7.88
C SER A 46 -13.39 -9.57 -7.40
N THR A 47 -13.33 -10.66 -8.16
CA THR A 47 -14.01 -11.90 -7.75
C THR A 47 -13.24 -12.58 -6.62
N PRO A 48 -13.90 -13.32 -5.71
CA PRO A 48 -13.21 -14.11 -4.68
C PRO A 48 -12.30 -15.21 -5.23
N LEU A 49 -12.45 -15.55 -6.52
CA LEU A 49 -11.58 -16.49 -7.24
C LEU A 49 -10.31 -15.83 -7.80
N SER A 50 -10.25 -14.50 -7.78
CA SER A 50 -9.07 -13.72 -8.15
C SER A 50 -8.17 -13.48 -6.95
N SER A 51 -6.93 -13.07 -7.21
CA SER A 51 -5.95 -12.76 -6.17
C SER A 51 -5.59 -11.28 -6.19
N ILE A 52 -5.81 -10.60 -5.07
CA ILE A 52 -5.37 -9.21 -4.85
C ILE A 52 -4.00 -9.27 -4.16
N LEU A 53 -2.97 -8.78 -4.85
CA LEU A 53 -1.59 -8.79 -4.36
C LEU A 53 -1.22 -7.51 -3.59
N GLY A 54 -2.06 -6.48 -3.65
CA GLY A 54 -1.88 -5.24 -2.94
C GLY A 54 -3.07 -4.31 -3.12
N HIS A 55 -3.33 -3.47 -2.12
CA HIS A 55 -4.39 -2.48 -2.13
C HIS A 55 -3.86 -1.19 -1.51
N TYR A 56 -3.88 -0.10 -2.27
CA TYR A 56 -3.52 1.22 -1.76
C TYR A 56 -4.76 1.88 -1.16
N HIS A 57 -4.68 2.24 0.11
CA HIS A 57 -5.69 2.93 0.87
C HIS A 57 -5.12 4.27 1.36
N GLY A 58 -5.51 5.34 0.67
CA GLY A 58 -5.04 6.67 1.01
C GLY A 58 -5.60 7.73 0.09
N VAL A 59 -5.08 8.95 0.25
CA VAL A 59 -5.45 10.08 -0.61
C VAL A 59 -4.52 10.10 -1.83
N PRO A 60 -5.06 9.92 -3.06
CA PRO A 60 -4.25 9.96 -4.27
C PRO A 60 -3.40 11.22 -4.34
N PHE A 61 -2.17 11.10 -4.84
CA PHE A 61 -1.19 12.18 -4.86
C PHE A 61 -1.75 13.51 -5.41
N LYS A 62 -2.55 13.48 -6.48
CA LYS A 62 -3.17 14.66 -7.10
C LYS A 62 -4.17 15.39 -6.20
N HIS A 63 -4.67 14.72 -5.16
CA HIS A 63 -5.67 15.23 -4.22
C HIS A 63 -5.05 15.56 -2.85
N ARG A 64 -3.73 15.42 -2.69
CA ARG A 64 -3.02 15.82 -1.47
C ARG A 64 -2.91 17.35 -1.43
N GLY A 65 -3.82 17.98 -0.71
CA GLY A 65 -3.83 19.43 -0.48
C GLY A 65 -2.94 19.88 0.69
N PRO A 66 -2.93 21.19 1.01
CA PRO A 66 -2.11 21.77 2.08
C PRO A 66 -2.32 21.15 3.47
N PHE A 67 -3.46 20.50 3.69
CA PHE A 67 -3.86 19.93 4.98
C PHE A 67 -3.45 18.46 5.16
N TYR A 68 -2.76 17.84 4.19
CA TYR A 68 -2.33 16.43 4.26
C TYR A 68 -1.25 16.17 5.33
N GLY A 69 -0.68 17.21 5.95
CA GLY A 69 0.39 17.09 6.95
C GLY A 69 0.00 16.55 8.33
N ASN A 70 -1.30 16.47 8.66
CA ASN A 70 -1.79 16.00 9.97
C ASN A 70 -2.63 14.72 9.88
N ILE A 71 -2.46 13.94 8.80
CA ILE A 71 -3.20 12.69 8.57
C ILE A 71 -2.26 11.51 8.83
N PRO A 72 -2.75 10.40 9.41
CA PRO A 72 -2.00 9.14 9.47
C PRO A 72 -1.44 8.74 8.10
N PRO A 73 -0.39 7.90 8.06
CA PRO A 73 0.13 7.37 6.81
C PRO A 73 -0.96 6.70 5.97
N ASP A 74 -0.85 6.83 4.65
CA ASP A 74 -1.56 5.94 3.75
C ASP A 74 -1.03 4.50 3.93
N VAL A 75 -1.87 3.48 3.65
CA VAL A 75 -1.52 2.06 3.81
C VAL A 75 -1.75 1.23 2.56
#